data_AF-A0A9R0HY30-F1
#
_entry.id   AF-A0A9R0HY30-F1
#
_cell.length_a   1.000
_cell.length_b   1.000
_cell.length_c   1.000
_cell.angle_alpha   90.00
_cell.angle_beta   90.00
_cell.angle_gamma   90.00
#
_symmetry.space_group_name_H-M   'P 1'
#
loop_
_entity.id
_entity.type
_entity.pdbx_description
1 polymer ?
#
loop_
_entity_poly.entity_id
_entity_poly.type
_entity_poly.pdbx_seq_one_letter_code
_entity_poly.pdbx_strand_id
1 'polypeptide(L)'
;MKIFPTWKVFFGKLLNKALPSCTNLITRGVVVHAVCKSFGVGEESLEHLFRDCELVKRIWAMSQLGLRVEDRGVPINLWVRNYMRYFWKCEHECDEKLIGFLSTLWSVWKHRNDVIFKNVPPNPGLIVQNISDNYSRSWNFIEGKKRGNKHNGVAEQVGEEAVFWVHGCTARDSPVVMEIDVLGKG
;
A
#
# COMPACT_ATOMS: atom_id res chain seq x y z
N MET A 1 5.93 15.17 -1.26
CA MET A 1 6.56 13.86 -1.58
C MET A 1 6.76 13.68 -3.09
N LYS A 2 7.96 13.32 -3.55
CA LYS A 2 8.32 13.17 -4.97
C LYS A 2 8.21 11.69 -5.44
N ILE A 3 6.99 11.19 -5.65
CA ILE A 3 6.77 9.83 -6.21
C ILE A 3 6.56 9.83 -7.73
N PHE A 4 6.73 8.67 -8.38
CA PHE A 4 6.49 8.51 -9.82
C PHE A 4 5.08 8.98 -10.24
N PRO A 5 4.91 9.66 -11.39
CA PRO A 5 3.59 10.11 -11.85
C PRO A 5 2.56 8.98 -11.97
N THR A 6 2.98 7.82 -12.48
CA THR A 6 2.14 6.62 -12.60
C THR A 6 1.66 6.12 -11.23
N TRP A 7 2.52 6.19 -10.22
CA TRP A 7 2.20 5.81 -8.86
C TRP A 7 1.21 6.81 -8.23
N LYS A 8 1.38 8.11 -8.47
CA LYS A 8 0.39 9.13 -8.02
C LYS A 8 -1.02 8.81 -8.51
N VAL A 9 -1.16 8.51 -9.81
CA VAL A 9 -2.46 8.15 -10.39
C VAL A 9 -3.01 6.87 -9.77
N PHE A 10 -2.16 5.86 -9.59
CA PHE A 10 -2.54 4.61 -8.94
C PHE A 10 -3.03 4.81 -7.51
N PHE A 11 -2.26 5.52 -6.67
CA PHE A 11 -2.65 5.79 -5.29
C PHE A 11 -3.89 6.66 -5.21
N GLY A 12 -4.03 7.67 -6.08
CA GLY A 12 -5.26 8.45 -6.18
C GLY A 12 -6.47 7.55 -6.46
N LYS A 13 -6.34 6.60 -7.38
CA LYS A 13 -7.41 5.62 -7.64
C LYS A 13 -7.63 4.68 -6.46
N LEU A 14 -6.59 4.18 -5.81
CA LEU A 14 -6.70 3.29 -4.65
C LEU A 14 -7.45 3.97 -3.49
N LEU A 15 -7.05 5.20 -3.14
CA LEU A 15 -7.62 5.98 -2.05
C LEU A 15 -9.07 6.38 -2.28
N ASN A 16 -9.49 6.49 -3.55
CA ASN A 16 -10.87 6.76 -3.95
C ASN A 16 -11.65 5.49 -4.33
N LYS A 17 -11.13 4.29 -4.02
CA LYS A 17 -11.72 2.99 -4.39
C LYS A 17 -12.10 2.90 -5.87
N ALA A 18 -11.32 3.53 -6.74
CA ALA A 18 -11.57 3.64 -8.16
C ALA A 18 -10.85 2.58 -9.00
N LEU A 19 -9.96 1.78 -8.40
CA LEU A 19 -9.27 0.69 -9.07
C LEU A 19 -10.24 -0.42 -9.50
N PRO A 20 -10.04 -1.06 -10.67
CA PRO A 20 -10.91 -2.10 -11.19
C PRO A 20 -10.62 -3.47 -10.53
N SER A 21 -10.91 -3.61 -9.23
CA SER A 21 -11.10 -4.93 -8.59
C SER A 21 -12.40 -5.56 -9.10
N CYS A 22 -12.55 -6.90 -8.99
CA CYS A 22 -13.79 -7.55 -9.43
C CYS A 22 -15.04 -6.97 -8.75
N THR A 23 -15.00 -6.79 -7.43
CA THR A 23 -16.07 -6.12 -6.66
C THR A 23 -16.44 -4.72 -7.20
N ASN A 24 -15.45 -3.89 -7.51
CA ASN A 24 -15.68 -2.55 -8.04
C ASN A 24 -16.23 -2.58 -9.48
N LEU A 25 -15.84 -3.57 -10.27
CA LEU A 25 -16.37 -3.79 -11.61
C LEU A 25 -17.83 -4.23 -11.57
N ILE A 26 -18.17 -5.18 -10.68
CA ILE A 26 -19.55 -5.65 -10.46
C ILE A 26 -20.45 -4.51 -10.01
N THR A 27 -19.98 -3.67 -9.07
CA THR A 27 -20.71 -2.48 -8.60
C THR A 27 -21.00 -1.48 -9.73
N ARG A 28 -20.21 -1.51 -10.82
CA ARG A 28 -20.39 -0.67 -12.01
C ARG A 28 -21.14 -1.38 -13.15
N GLY A 29 -21.76 -2.53 -12.86
CA GLY A 29 -22.53 -3.30 -13.84
C GLY A 29 -21.71 -4.15 -14.81
N VAL A 30 -20.41 -4.34 -14.54
CA VAL A 30 -19.56 -5.21 -15.38
C VAL A 30 -19.61 -6.65 -14.85
N VAL A 31 -20.00 -7.59 -15.71
CA VAL A 31 -20.08 -9.01 -15.36
C VAL A 31 -18.67 -9.62 -15.37
N VAL A 32 -18.16 -9.95 -14.19
CA VAL A 32 -16.89 -10.65 -13.99
C VAL A 32 -17.02 -11.68 -12.88
N HIS A 33 -16.22 -12.76 -12.94
CA HIS A 33 -16.13 -13.70 -11.82
C HIS A 33 -15.32 -13.06 -10.68
N ALA A 34 -15.94 -12.95 -9.51
CA ALA A 34 -15.38 -12.25 -8.35
C ALA A 34 -14.26 -13.00 -7.63
N VAL A 35 -13.52 -13.89 -8.28
CA VAL A 35 -12.50 -14.73 -7.63
C VAL A 35 -11.14 -14.06 -7.66
N CYS A 36 -10.46 -14.03 -6.51
CA CYS A 36 -9.08 -13.58 -6.39
C CYS A 36 -8.16 -14.35 -7.36
N LYS A 37 -7.53 -13.65 -8.30
CA LYS A 37 -6.65 -14.29 -9.30
C LYS A 37 -5.28 -14.68 -8.76
N SER A 38 -4.90 -14.14 -7.61
CA SER A 38 -3.60 -14.44 -6.98
C SER A 38 -3.56 -15.84 -6.34
N PHE A 39 -4.66 -16.28 -5.73
CA PHE A 39 -4.75 -17.58 -5.07
C PHE A 39 -5.95 -18.44 -5.47
N GLY A 40 -6.89 -17.93 -6.27
CA GLY A 40 -8.09 -18.67 -6.67
C GLY A 40 -9.13 -18.81 -5.56
N VAL A 41 -8.96 -18.16 -4.41
CA VAL A 41 -9.83 -18.28 -3.23
C VAL A 41 -10.24 -16.90 -2.74
N GLY A 42 -11.53 -16.76 -2.40
CA GLY A 42 -12.09 -15.53 -1.85
C GLY A 42 -12.51 -14.51 -2.92
N GLU A 43 -13.33 -13.55 -2.48
CA GLU A 43 -13.83 -12.47 -3.32
C GLU A 43 -12.74 -11.40 -3.54
N GLU A 44 -12.50 -10.99 -4.80
CA GLU A 44 -11.51 -9.95 -5.10
C GLU A 44 -12.06 -8.54 -4.79
N SER A 45 -11.92 -8.12 -3.54
CA SER A 45 -12.01 -6.72 -3.09
C SER A 45 -10.64 -6.03 -3.08
N LEU A 46 -10.62 -4.70 -2.93
CA LEU A 46 -9.35 -3.99 -2.76
C LEU A 46 -8.70 -4.34 -1.41
N GLU A 47 -9.53 -4.50 -0.38
CA GLU A 47 -9.15 -5.00 0.93
C GLU A 47 -8.49 -6.38 0.80
N HIS A 48 -9.12 -7.32 0.08
CA HIS A 48 -8.53 -8.63 -0.17
C HIS A 48 -7.24 -8.52 -0.97
N LEU A 49 -7.25 -7.78 -2.08
CA LEU A 49 -6.11 -7.68 -2.99
C LEU A 49 -4.87 -7.05 -2.36
N PHE A 50 -5.01 -6.13 -1.41
CA PHE A 50 -3.87 -5.41 -0.84
C PHE A 50 -3.57 -5.75 0.62
N ARG A 51 -4.46 -6.47 1.30
CA ARG A 51 -4.37 -6.71 2.75
C ARG A 51 -4.75 -8.14 3.15
N ASP A 52 -5.96 -8.58 2.81
CA ASP A 52 -6.53 -9.79 3.44
C ASP A 52 -6.15 -11.09 2.72
N CYS A 53 -5.69 -11.03 1.47
CA CYS A 53 -5.22 -12.20 0.74
C CYS A 53 -3.99 -12.80 1.43
N GLU A 54 -4.02 -14.10 1.71
CA GLU A 54 -2.93 -14.83 2.35
C GLU A 54 -1.58 -14.66 1.60
N LEU A 55 -1.62 -14.47 0.28
CA LEU A 55 -0.43 -14.29 -0.56
C LEU A 55 0.20 -12.94 -0.21
N VAL A 56 -0.67 -11.95 -0.09
CA VAL A 56 -0.32 -10.57 0.14
C VAL A 56 0.15 -10.38 1.58
N LYS A 57 -0.46 -11.05 2.56
CA LYS A 57 0.05 -11.12 3.94
C LYS A 57 1.48 -11.66 3.99
N ARG A 58 1.77 -12.74 3.25
CA ARG A 58 3.13 -13.28 3.14
C ARG A 58 4.09 -12.31 2.48
N ILE A 59 3.66 -11.62 1.41
CA ILE A 59 4.47 -10.58 0.76
C ILE A 59 4.80 -9.45 1.74
N TRP A 60 3.83 -8.98 2.53
CA TRP A 60 4.07 -7.97 3.55
C TRP A 60 5.10 -8.42 4.58
N ALA A 61 4.99 -9.66 5.06
CA ALA A 61 5.94 -10.25 6.01
C ALA A 61 7.35 -10.44 5.42
N MET A 62 7.46 -10.73 4.12
CA MET A 62 8.72 -10.90 3.40
C MET A 62 9.31 -9.59 2.85
N SER A 63 8.52 -8.51 2.83
CA SER A 63 8.97 -7.21 2.37
C SER A 63 10.00 -6.62 3.36
N GLN A 64 10.74 -5.60 2.92
CA GLN A 64 11.66 -4.86 3.79
C GLN A 64 10.98 -4.25 5.03
N LEU A 65 9.64 -4.10 5.00
CA LEU A 65 8.88 -3.58 6.13
C LEU A 65 8.52 -4.65 7.18
N GLY A 66 8.62 -5.94 6.82
CA GLY A 66 8.32 -7.06 7.73
C GLY A 66 6.92 -7.00 8.36
N LEU A 67 5.93 -6.42 7.67
CA LEU A 67 4.62 -6.14 8.25
C LEU A 67 3.81 -7.43 8.44
N ARG A 68 3.26 -7.60 9.65
CA ARG A 68 2.21 -8.58 9.91
C ARG A 68 0.88 -7.84 9.90
N VAL A 69 0.06 -8.15 8.89
CA VAL A 69 -1.16 -7.40 8.63
C VAL A 69 -2.36 -8.20 9.07
N GLU A 70 -2.94 -7.80 10.20
CA GLU A 70 -4.10 -8.46 10.84
C GLU A 70 -5.33 -7.54 10.93
N ASP A 71 -5.24 -6.33 10.37
CA ASP A 71 -6.26 -5.28 10.41
C ASP A 71 -7.55 -5.64 9.64
N ARG A 72 -8.38 -6.52 10.21
CA ARG A 72 -9.65 -6.90 9.58
C ARG A 72 -10.69 -5.79 9.70
N GLY A 73 -11.59 -5.68 8.72
CA GLY A 73 -12.73 -4.76 8.78
C GLY A 73 -12.44 -3.29 8.48
N VAL A 74 -11.17 -2.88 8.39
CA VAL A 74 -10.80 -1.49 8.06
C VAL A 74 -10.98 -1.25 6.54
N PRO A 75 -11.62 -0.15 6.10
CA PRO A 75 -11.65 0.19 4.67
C PRO A 75 -10.25 0.42 4.10
N ILE A 76 -9.96 -0.11 2.90
CA ILE A 76 -8.60 -0.07 2.33
C ILE A 76 -8.00 1.35 2.25
N ASN A 77 -8.84 2.33 1.93
CA ASN A 77 -8.44 3.73 1.81
C ASN A 77 -8.00 4.33 3.16
N LEU A 78 -8.64 3.93 4.26
CA LEU A 78 -8.24 4.33 5.61
C LEU A 78 -6.97 3.60 6.03
N TRP A 79 -6.90 2.29 5.78
CA TRP A 79 -5.72 1.47 6.05
C TRP A 79 -4.46 2.04 5.38
N VAL A 80 -4.51 2.33 4.08
CA VAL A 80 -3.39 2.95 3.34
C VAL A 80 -3.02 4.32 3.91
N ARG A 81 -4.02 5.17 4.24
CA ARG A 81 -3.76 6.50 4.82
C ARG A 81 -3.09 6.43 6.18
N ASN A 82 -3.47 5.47 7.02
CA ASN A 82 -2.90 5.29 8.35
C ASN A 82 -1.42 4.92 8.25
N TYR A 83 -1.07 3.94 7.40
CA TYR A 83 0.33 3.58 7.16
C TYR A 83 1.14 4.73 6.56
N MET A 84 0.59 5.46 5.58
CA MET A 84 1.27 6.63 5.01
C MET A 84 1.56 7.69 6.08
N ARG A 85 0.59 8.00 6.95
CA ARG A 85 0.78 8.95 8.06
C ARG A 85 1.77 8.43 9.11
N TYR A 86 1.72 7.14 9.42
CA TYR A 86 2.64 6.50 10.34
C TYR A 86 4.09 6.67 9.86
N PHE A 87 4.38 6.30 8.61
CA PHE A 87 5.72 6.45 8.05
C PHE A 87 6.16 7.91 7.94
N TRP A 88 5.22 8.84 7.71
CA TRP A 88 5.52 10.27 7.69
C TRP A 88 5.93 10.83 9.08
N LYS A 89 5.41 10.25 10.16
CA LYS A 89 5.68 10.68 11.54
C LYS A 89 6.88 10.00 12.19
N CYS A 90 7.45 8.96 11.57
CA CYS A 90 8.71 8.39 12.06
C CYS A 90 9.80 9.46 12.05
N GLU A 91 10.72 9.48 13.02
CA GLU A 91 11.81 10.48 13.01
C GLU A 91 12.97 10.06 12.08
N HIS A 92 13.07 8.76 11.78
CA HIS A 92 14.11 8.16 10.95
C HIS A 92 13.50 7.31 9.82
N GLU A 93 14.11 7.40 8.62
CA GLU A 93 13.81 6.54 7.46
C GLU A 93 12.37 6.65 6.90
N CYS A 94 11.69 7.79 7.09
CA CYS A 94 10.33 7.99 6.57
C CYS A 94 10.22 7.69 5.07
N ASP A 95 11.16 8.25 4.30
CA ASP A 95 11.19 8.09 2.85
C ASP A 95 11.37 6.61 2.48
N GLU A 96 12.28 5.90 3.13
CA GLU A 96 12.57 4.48 2.86
C GLU A 96 11.34 3.61 3.13
N LYS A 97 10.77 3.72 4.34
CA LYS A 97 9.61 2.93 4.73
C LYS A 97 8.40 3.22 3.85
N LEU A 98 8.17 4.50 3.55
CA LEU A 98 7.09 4.93 2.67
C LEU A 98 7.31 4.42 1.24
N ILE A 99 8.51 4.53 0.67
CA ILE A 99 8.81 4.00 -0.66
C ILE A 99 8.64 2.48 -0.68
N GLY A 100 9.09 1.75 0.34
CA GLY A 100 8.88 0.30 0.47
C GLY A 100 7.39 -0.06 0.48
N PHE A 101 6.58 0.70 1.23
CA PHE A 101 5.13 0.50 1.31
C PHE A 101 4.46 0.73 -0.03
N LEU A 102 4.76 1.85 -0.69
CA LEU A 102 4.21 2.20 -2.00
C LEU A 102 4.66 1.22 -3.09
N SER A 103 5.92 0.77 -3.05
CA SER A 103 6.47 -0.23 -3.97
C SER A 103 5.74 -1.56 -3.84
N THR A 104 5.37 -1.94 -2.63
CA THR A 104 4.62 -3.17 -2.35
C THR A 104 3.22 -3.11 -2.96
N LEU A 105 2.45 -2.06 -2.66
CA LEU A 105 1.11 -1.87 -3.24
C LEU A 105 1.14 -1.85 -4.77
N TRP A 106 2.09 -1.13 -5.35
CA TRP A 106 2.24 -1.05 -6.80
C TRP A 106 2.59 -2.41 -7.44
N SER A 107 3.52 -3.16 -6.83
CA SER A 107 3.96 -4.45 -7.37
C SER A 107 2.86 -5.51 -7.33
N VAL A 108 2.08 -5.55 -6.24
CA VAL A 108 0.90 -6.42 -6.14
C VAL A 108 -0.12 -6.09 -7.24
N TRP A 109 -0.43 -4.80 -7.42
CA TRP A 109 -1.36 -4.36 -8.47
C TRP A 109 -0.89 -4.72 -9.88
N LYS A 110 0.40 -4.47 -10.16
CA LYS A 110 0.98 -4.75 -11.47
C LYS A 110 0.99 -6.23 -11.79
N HIS A 111 1.38 -7.08 -10.83
CA HIS A 111 1.39 -8.52 -11.00
C HIS A 111 -0.02 -9.06 -11.22
N ARG A 112 -1.00 -8.64 -10.41
CA ARG A 112 -2.42 -9.02 -10.61
C ARG A 112 -2.91 -8.69 -12.01
N ASN A 113 -2.55 -7.52 -12.54
CA ASN A 113 -2.90 -7.15 -13.91
C ASN A 113 -2.19 -8.00 -14.96
N ASP A 114 -0.92 -8.34 -14.74
CA ASP A 114 -0.20 -9.23 -15.66
C ASP A 114 -0.79 -10.66 -15.65
N VAL A 115 -1.28 -11.13 -14.49
CA VAL A 115 -2.03 -12.41 -14.40
C VAL A 115 -3.30 -12.37 -15.25
N ILE A 116 -4.06 -11.28 -15.20
CA ILE A 116 -5.36 -11.18 -15.91
C ILE A 116 -5.22 -10.89 -17.39
N PHE A 117 -4.34 -9.94 -17.75
CA PHE A 117 -4.29 -9.41 -19.12
C PHE A 117 -3.16 -10.03 -19.95
N LYS A 118 -2.21 -10.72 -19.32
CA LYS A 118 -1.08 -11.35 -20.02
C LYS A 118 -0.95 -12.84 -19.75
N ASN A 119 -1.91 -13.45 -19.04
CA ASN A 119 -1.90 -14.87 -18.67
C ASN A 119 -0.62 -15.32 -17.96
N VAL A 120 0.02 -14.43 -17.19
CA VAL A 120 1.17 -14.78 -16.36
C VAL A 120 0.66 -15.58 -15.15
N PRO A 121 1.30 -16.70 -14.76
CA PRO A 121 0.88 -17.42 -13.56
C PRO A 121 1.12 -16.60 -12.28
N PRO A 122 0.29 -16.74 -11.24
CA PRO A 122 0.57 -16.17 -9.92
C PRO A 122 1.95 -16.60 -9.41
N ASN A 123 2.81 -15.64 -9.07
CA ASN A 123 4.19 -15.90 -8.67
C ASN A 123 4.60 -14.92 -7.55
N PRO A 124 4.54 -15.35 -6.27
CA PRO A 124 4.94 -14.52 -5.14
C PRO A 124 6.39 -14.04 -5.21
N GLY A 125 7.31 -14.90 -5.70
CA GLY A 125 8.72 -14.56 -5.83
C GLY A 125 8.95 -13.41 -6.82
N LEU A 126 8.23 -13.41 -7.94
CA LEU A 126 8.26 -12.30 -8.90
C LEU A 126 7.71 -11.01 -8.29
N ILE A 127 6.68 -11.08 -7.45
CA ILE A 127 6.18 -9.88 -6.76
C ILE A 127 7.26 -9.33 -5.82
N VAL A 128 7.89 -10.16 -5.00
CA VAL A 128 8.97 -9.73 -4.08
C VAL A 128 10.14 -9.12 -4.84
N GLN A 129 10.54 -9.71 -5.98
CA GLN A 129 11.56 -9.13 -6.85
C GLN A 129 11.14 -7.75 -7.37
N ASN A 130 9.92 -7.65 -7.91
CA ASN A 130 9.37 -6.39 -8.40
C ASN A 130 9.32 -5.30 -7.31
N ILE A 131 9.09 -5.67 -6.06
CA ILE A 131 9.12 -4.72 -4.93
C ILE A 131 10.52 -4.11 -4.80
N SER A 132 11.56 -4.95 -4.77
CA SER A 132 12.96 -4.52 -4.67
C SER A 132 13.37 -3.63 -5.86
N ASP A 133 12.99 -4.02 -7.07
CA ASP A 133 13.31 -3.27 -8.29
C ASP A 133 12.61 -1.89 -8.30
N ASN A 134 11.33 -1.87 -7.95
CA ASN A 134 10.54 -0.64 -7.88
C ASN A 134 11.02 0.29 -6.76
N TYR A 135 11.39 -0.27 -5.61
CA TYR A 135 12.00 0.47 -4.52
C TYR A 135 13.27 1.17 -4.99
N SER A 136 14.21 0.40 -5.54
CA SER A 136 15.52 0.90 -6.00
C SER A 136 15.35 2.02 -7.05
N ARG A 137 14.44 1.84 -8.00
CA ARG A 137 14.14 2.84 -9.03
C ARG A 137 13.55 4.13 -8.43
N SER A 138 12.59 4.01 -7.51
CA SER A 138 11.98 5.18 -6.85
C SER A 138 12.98 5.90 -5.96
N TRP A 139 13.81 5.17 -5.22
CA TRP A 139 14.87 5.72 -4.38
C TRP A 139 15.85 6.56 -5.20
N ASN A 140 16.38 6.00 -6.29
CA ASN A 140 17.28 6.70 -7.20
C ASN A 140 16.63 7.95 -7.83
N PHE A 141 15.34 7.88 -8.19
CA PHE A 141 14.61 9.02 -8.74
C PHE A 141 14.46 10.17 -7.73
N ILE A 142 14.19 9.84 -6.47
CA ILE A 142 14.03 10.83 -5.39
C ILE A 142 15.39 11.46 -5.07
N GLU A 143 16.44 10.66 -4.90
CA GLU A 143 17.79 11.13 -4.62
C GLU A 143 18.37 12.00 -5.75
N GLY A 144 18.19 11.59 -7.01
CA GLY A 144 18.59 12.38 -8.18
C GLY A 144 17.93 13.77 -8.20
N LYS A 145 16.68 13.87 -7.77
CA LYS A 145 15.97 15.15 -7.65
C LYS A 145 16.31 15.96 -6.40
N LYS A 146 16.80 15.36 -5.32
CA LYS A 146 17.36 16.11 -4.17
C LYS A 146 18.65 16.82 -4.58
N ARG A 147 19.51 16.15 -5.36
CA ARG A 147 20.75 16.73 -5.90
C ARG A 147 20.49 17.91 -6.84
N GLY A 148 19.47 17.83 -7.70
CA GLY A 148 19.09 18.92 -8.61
C GLY A 148 18.33 20.10 -7.97
N ASN A 149 17.80 19.96 -6.75
CA ASN A 149 16.95 20.97 -6.11
C ASN A 149 17.68 21.83 -5.06
N LYS A 150 19.02 21.73 -4.96
CA LYS A 150 19.83 22.57 -4.05
C LYS A 150 19.75 24.08 -4.35
N HIS A 151 19.05 24.50 -5.40
CA HIS A 151 18.95 25.91 -5.81
C HIS A 151 17.65 26.64 -5.45
N ASN A 152 16.58 26.01 -4.96
CA ASN A 152 15.36 26.74 -4.57
C ASN A 152 14.62 26.03 -3.42
N GLY A 153 14.80 26.53 -2.20
CA GLY A 153 14.10 26.06 -1.01
C GLY A 153 13.09 27.11 -0.52
N VAL A 154 11.80 26.81 -0.67
CA VAL A 154 10.73 27.38 0.17
C VAL A 154 9.84 26.22 0.60
N ALA A 155 9.65 26.04 1.90
CA ALA A 155 8.83 25.00 2.49
C ALA A 155 7.35 25.44 2.50
N GLU A 156 6.47 24.62 1.94
CA GLU A 156 5.03 24.84 1.93
C GLU A 156 4.39 24.01 3.05
N GLN A 157 3.76 24.69 4.02
CA GLN A 157 3.04 24.10 5.13
C GLN A 157 1.60 23.77 4.69
N VAL A 158 1.17 22.51 4.88
CA VAL A 158 -0.21 22.08 4.63
C VAL A 158 -0.87 21.83 5.98
N GLY A 159 -1.99 22.54 6.20
CA GLY A 159 -2.71 22.63 7.47
C GLY A 159 -3.30 21.32 7.99
N GLU A 160 -3.39 21.26 9.31
CA GLU A 160 -3.94 20.17 10.11
C GLU A 160 -5.47 20.15 10.06
N GLU A 161 -6.05 19.01 9.68
CA GLU A 161 -7.38 18.61 10.15
C GLU A 161 -7.23 17.33 10.98
N ALA A 162 -7.60 17.45 12.26
CA ALA A 162 -7.41 16.46 13.30
C ALA A 162 -8.46 15.34 13.20
N VAL A 163 -8.02 14.09 13.36
CA VAL A 163 -8.87 13.02 13.91
C VAL A 163 -8.08 12.22 14.94
N PHE A 164 -8.55 12.40 16.17
CA PHE A 164 -8.51 11.65 17.43
C PHE A 164 -7.87 10.24 17.43
N TRP A 165 -6.96 10.00 18.38
CA TRP A 165 -6.56 8.66 18.86
C TRP A 165 -6.74 8.61 20.38
N VAL A 166 -7.21 7.48 20.91
CA VAL A 166 -7.32 7.20 22.35
C VAL A 166 -6.31 6.10 22.69
N HIS A 167 -5.17 6.51 23.26
CA HIS A 167 -4.05 5.72 23.84
C HIS A 167 -3.32 4.73 22.91
N GLY A 168 -1.99 4.60 22.88
CA GLY A 168 -0.88 5.27 23.53
C GLY A 168 0.42 4.70 22.95
N CYS A 169 1.35 5.55 22.56
CA CYS A 169 2.72 5.15 22.20
C CYS A 169 3.49 4.84 23.49
N THR A 170 4.07 3.64 23.59
CA THR A 170 5.37 3.49 24.27
C THR A 170 6.27 2.56 23.48
N ALA A 171 7.42 3.11 23.09
CA ALA A 171 8.50 2.41 22.41
C ALA A 171 9.11 1.32 23.31
N ARG A 172 9.20 0.10 22.76
CA ARG A 172 10.38 -0.78 22.75
C ARG A 172 9.99 -2.16 22.23
N ASP A 173 10.68 -2.59 21.19
CA ASP A 173 10.91 -3.99 20.79
C ASP A 173 9.74 -4.97 20.97
N SER A 174 8.82 -4.97 20.01
CA SER A 174 7.97 -6.12 19.70
C SER A 174 7.47 -6.03 18.26
N PRO A 175 7.22 -7.17 17.58
CA PRO A 175 6.73 -7.18 16.22
C PRO A 175 5.45 -6.34 16.18
N VAL A 176 5.44 -5.31 15.34
CA VAL A 176 4.35 -4.34 15.26
C VAL A 176 3.11 -5.05 14.72
N VAL A 177 2.37 -5.71 15.61
CA VAL A 177 0.96 -5.99 15.43
C VAL A 177 0.30 -4.64 15.65
N MET A 178 -0.06 -3.96 14.57
CA MET A 178 -1.01 -2.88 14.69
C MET A 178 -2.38 -3.54 14.87
N GLU A 179 -2.90 -3.51 16.09
CA GLU A 179 -4.30 -3.81 16.32
C GLU A 179 -5.07 -2.53 16.03
N ILE A 180 -5.74 -2.47 14.86
CA ILE A 180 -6.76 -1.45 14.63
C ILE A 180 -8.03 -1.91 15.35
N ASP A 181 -8.31 -1.31 16.50
CA ASP A 181 -9.60 -1.44 17.17
C ASP A 181 -10.70 -0.97 16.23
N VAL A 182 -11.36 -1.93 15.59
CA VAL A 182 -12.65 -1.72 14.96
C VAL A 182 -13.65 -1.65 16.09
N LEU A 183 -13.81 -0.45 16.68
CA LEU A 183 -14.89 -0.23 17.64
C LEU A 183 -16.22 -0.51 16.93
N GLY A 184 -16.74 -1.68 17.25
CA GLY A 184 -18.08 -2.12 16.99
C GLY A 184 -19.08 -1.29 17.79
N LYS A 185 -20.18 -1.02 17.09
CA LYS A 185 -21.52 -0.73 17.57
C LYS A 185 -21.81 -1.15 19.02
N GLY A 186 -22.43 -0.22 19.74
CA GLY A 186 -23.23 -0.40 20.95
C GLY A 186 -23.92 0.92 21.26
#